data_AF-A0A9P6ADR6-F1
#
_entry.id   AF-A0A9P6ADR6-F1
#
_cell.length_a   1.000
_cell.length_b   1.000
_cell.length_c   1.000
_cell.angle_alpha   90.00
_cell.angle_beta   90.00
_cell.angle_gamma   90.00
#
_symmetry.space_group_name_H-M   'P 1'
#
loop_
_entity.id
_entity.type
_entity.pdbx_description
1 polymer ?
#
loop_
_entity_poly.entity_id
_entity_poly.type
_entity_poly.pdbx_seq_one_letter_code
_entity_poly.pdbx_strand_id
1 'polypeptide(L)'
;QKMIHSMVSCHDLSFLVSPDFKITDCIPRQFLVYCNSQIDTLQAACYLHAQLPNELHHKIPWVHSGMSDAHKVKVVQGFQAGELFGIVCTDSLGMGIDLKDVRCIVQFGIPKSINT
;
A
#
# COMPACT_ATOMS: atom_id res chain seq x y z
N GLN A 1 -11.67 -5.60 9.47
CA GLN A 1 -11.17 -6.97 9.23
C GLN A 1 -10.13 -7.28 10.31
N LYS A 2 -10.24 -8.41 11.00
CA LYS A 2 -9.33 -8.79 12.10
C LYS A 2 -8.13 -9.50 11.48
N MET A 3 -6.90 -9.12 11.82
CA MET A 3 -5.70 -9.85 11.37
C MET A 3 -5.71 -11.27 11.94
N ILE A 4 -5.48 -12.25 11.08
CA ILE A 4 -5.57 -13.69 11.42
C ILE A 4 -4.17 -14.34 11.33
N HIS A 5 -3.26 -13.78 10.54
CA HIS A 5 -1.91 -14.31 10.35
C HIS A 5 -0.85 -13.42 11.02
N SER A 6 0.32 -13.99 11.32
CA SER A 6 1.47 -13.21 11.81
C SER A 6 1.82 -12.11 10.81
N MET A 7 2.08 -10.89 11.29
CA MET A 7 2.43 -9.74 10.45
C MET A 7 3.62 -10.02 9.54
N VAL A 8 4.52 -10.93 9.95
CA VAL A 8 5.68 -11.34 9.15
C VAL A 8 5.29 -11.96 7.81
N SER A 9 4.16 -12.67 7.75
CA SER A 9 3.72 -13.34 6.53
C SER A 9 3.07 -12.40 5.51
N CYS A 10 2.59 -11.23 5.95
CA CYS A 10 1.77 -10.31 5.14
C CYS A 10 0.54 -10.96 4.46
N HIS A 11 0.16 -12.20 4.83
CA HIS A 11 -0.84 -12.97 4.11
C HIS A 11 -2.21 -12.32 4.11
N ASP A 12 -2.53 -11.58 5.17
CA ASP A 12 -3.78 -10.82 5.29
C ASP A 12 -3.92 -9.70 4.25
N LEU A 13 -2.90 -9.40 3.45
CA LEU A 13 -2.95 -8.44 2.33
C LEU A 13 -3.29 -9.09 0.98
N SER A 14 -3.39 -10.43 0.89
CA SER A 14 -3.63 -11.14 -0.38
C SER A 14 -4.96 -10.82 -1.03
N PHE A 15 -5.93 -10.26 -0.31
CA PHE A 15 -7.20 -9.85 -0.91
C PHE A 15 -7.09 -8.57 -1.75
N LEU A 16 -5.99 -7.80 -1.61
CA LEU A 16 -5.78 -6.54 -2.34
C LEU A 16 -5.38 -6.76 -3.79
N VAL A 17 -4.72 -7.88 -4.07
CA VAL A 17 -4.25 -8.27 -5.40
C VAL A 17 -4.68 -9.70 -5.62
N SER A 18 -5.42 -9.98 -6.70
CA SER A 18 -5.79 -11.36 -6.99
C SER A 18 -4.54 -12.20 -7.26
N PRO A 19 -4.39 -13.39 -6.66
CA PRO A 19 -3.36 -14.33 -7.07
C PRO A 19 -3.54 -14.60 -8.57
N ASP A 20 -2.46 -14.53 -9.34
CA ASP A 20 -2.43 -14.64 -10.80
C ASP A 20 -2.96 -13.42 -11.59
N PHE A 21 -2.86 -12.21 -11.03
CA PHE A 21 -3.21 -10.97 -11.74
C PHE A 21 -2.50 -10.89 -13.11
N LYS A 22 -3.28 -10.77 -14.18
CA LYS A 22 -2.80 -10.61 -15.55
C LYS A 22 -2.76 -9.14 -15.91
N ILE A 23 -1.82 -8.77 -16.77
CA ILE A 23 -1.72 -7.39 -17.31
C ILE A 23 -3.02 -6.96 -18.01
N THR A 24 -3.80 -7.92 -18.53
CA THR A 24 -5.09 -7.69 -19.19
C THR A 24 -6.26 -7.50 -18.23
N ASP A 25 -6.07 -7.76 -16.94
CA ASP A 25 -7.14 -7.64 -15.96
C ASP A 25 -7.49 -6.16 -15.74
N CYS A 26 -8.76 -5.89 -15.40
CA CYS A 26 -9.20 -4.55 -15.08
C CYS A 26 -8.34 -3.96 -13.94
N ILE A 27 -7.99 -2.68 -14.06
CA ILE A 27 -7.23 -1.95 -13.04
C ILE A 27 -7.92 -2.16 -11.68
N PRO A 28 -7.22 -2.70 -10.67
CA PRO A 28 -7.81 -2.90 -9.35
C PRO A 28 -8.22 -1.54 -8.77
N ARG A 29 -9.33 -1.53 -8.03
CA ARG A 29 -9.77 -0.32 -7.33
C ARG A 29 -8.67 0.13 -6.36
N GLN A 30 -8.36 1.43 -6.39
CA GLN A 30 -7.19 1.95 -5.68
C GLN A 30 -7.26 1.71 -4.18
N PHE A 31 -6.16 1.25 -3.59
CA PHE A 31 -6.08 0.93 -2.17
C PHE A 31 -4.90 1.58 -1.45
N LEU A 32 -5.00 1.69 -0.13
CA LEU A 32 -3.97 2.24 0.74
C LEU A 32 -3.71 1.29 1.90
N VAL A 33 -2.44 0.96 2.15
CA VAL A 33 -2.02 0.11 3.26
C VAL A 33 -1.16 0.93 4.21
N TYR A 34 -1.66 1.20 5.40
CA TYR A 34 -0.90 1.83 6.48
C TYR A 34 -0.13 0.78 7.28
N CYS A 35 1.16 1.02 7.52
CA CYS A 35 2.04 0.16 8.30
C CYS A 35 2.69 0.93 9.46
N ASN A 36 3.10 0.18 10.49
CA ASN A 36 3.63 0.75 11.73
C ASN A 36 5.11 1.17 11.69
N SER A 37 5.85 0.75 10.67
CA SER A 37 7.28 1.04 10.51
C SER A 37 7.72 1.07 9.04
N GLN A 38 8.90 1.65 8.78
CA GLN A 38 9.50 1.69 7.44
C GLN A 38 9.85 0.28 6.92
N ILE A 39 10.17 -0.65 7.83
CA ILE A 39 10.48 -2.03 7.47
C ILE A 39 9.19 -2.74 7.05
N ASP A 40 8.10 -2.53 7.79
CA ASP A 40 6.80 -3.13 7.48
C ASP A 40 6.28 -2.66 6.11
N THR A 41 6.49 -1.38 5.74
CA THR A 41 6.06 -0.89 4.42
C THR A 41 6.79 -1.60 3.28
N LEU A 42 8.10 -1.83 3.43
CA LEU A 42 8.88 -2.58 2.47
C LEU A 42 8.41 -4.04 2.39
N GLN A 43 8.25 -4.71 3.54
CA GLN A 43 7.82 -6.11 3.58
C GLN A 43 6.44 -6.31 2.94
N ALA A 44 5.48 -5.46 3.28
CA ALA A 44 4.13 -5.50 2.71
C ALA A 44 4.14 -5.24 1.19
N ALA A 45 4.93 -4.27 0.72
CA ALA A 45 5.08 -4.02 -0.72
C ALA A 45 5.70 -5.22 -1.45
N CYS A 46 6.79 -5.78 -0.93
CA CYS A 46 7.41 -6.99 -1.50
C CYS A 46 6.44 -8.17 -1.55
N TYR A 47 5.62 -8.36 -0.51
CA TYR A 47 4.60 -9.41 -0.50
C TYR A 47 3.54 -9.21 -1.59
N LEU A 48 3.07 -7.98 -1.80
CA LEU A 48 2.12 -7.65 -2.88
C LEU A 48 2.76 -7.77 -4.27
N HIS A 49 4.03 -7.39 -4.41
CA HIS A 49 4.79 -7.55 -5.65
C HIS A 49 4.98 -9.02 -6.03
N ALA A 50 5.20 -9.91 -5.06
CA ALA A 50 5.31 -11.35 -5.32
C ALA A 50 4.04 -11.98 -5.94
N GLN A 51 2.90 -11.29 -5.83
CA GLN A 51 1.62 -11.71 -6.43
C GLN A 51 1.35 -11.04 -7.79
N LEU A 52 2.24 -10.14 -8.24
CA LEU A 52 2.13 -9.41 -9.49
C LEU A 52 3.24 -9.77 -10.48
N PRO A 53 2.97 -9.67 -11.79
CA PRO A 53 4.01 -9.58 -12.80
C PRO A 53 5.01 -8.47 -12.48
N ASN A 54 6.30 -8.70 -12.77
CA ASN A 54 7.39 -7.75 -12.49
C ASN A 54 7.15 -6.37 -13.13
N GLU A 55 6.50 -6.35 -14.30
CA GLU A 55 6.16 -5.14 -15.03
C GLU A 55 5.20 -4.25 -14.25
N LEU A 56 4.45 -4.79 -13.28
CA LEU A 56 3.44 -4.08 -12.50
C LEU A 56 3.89 -3.72 -11.09
N HIS A 57 5.10 -4.08 -10.66
CA HIS A 57 5.60 -3.75 -9.31
C HIS A 57 5.59 -2.24 -9.05
N HIS A 58 5.90 -1.43 -10.07
CA HIS A 58 5.85 0.02 -9.99
C HIS A 58 4.45 0.61 -9.71
N LYS A 59 3.37 -0.19 -9.88
CA LYS A 59 1.99 0.20 -9.60
C LYS A 59 1.64 0.18 -8.12
N ILE A 60 2.47 -0.43 -7.27
CA ILE A 60 2.31 -0.47 -5.81
C ILE A 60 3.61 0.04 -5.15
N PRO A 61 3.87 1.36 -5.12
CA PRO A 61 5.01 1.89 -4.39
C PRO A 61 4.82 1.80 -2.87
N TRP A 62 5.95 1.80 -2.14
CA TRP A 62 5.95 2.05 -0.70
C TRP A 62 6.52 3.42 -0.39
N VAL A 63 6.03 4.04 0.69
CA VAL A 63 6.42 5.39 1.10
C VAL A 63 6.59 5.46 2.61
N HIS A 64 7.67 6.07 3.08
CA HIS A 64 7.89 6.33 4.50
C HIS A 64 8.62 7.66 4.73
N SER A 65 8.74 8.09 5.99
CA SER A 65 9.31 9.40 6.36
C SER A 65 10.73 9.64 5.83
N GLY A 66 11.57 8.59 5.77
CA GLY A 66 12.92 8.66 5.21
C GLY A 66 13.04 8.85 3.69
N MET A 67 11.93 8.85 2.93
CA MET A 67 11.98 9.10 1.48
C MET A 67 11.95 10.59 1.15
N SER A 68 12.48 10.95 -0.02
CA SER A 68 12.49 12.34 -0.49
C SER A 68 11.07 12.86 -0.74
N ASP A 69 10.87 14.16 -0.53
CA ASP A 69 9.56 14.78 -0.77
C ASP A 69 9.16 14.72 -2.25
N ALA A 70 10.13 14.82 -3.17
CA ALA A 70 9.90 14.61 -4.59
C ALA A 70 9.33 13.21 -4.90
N HIS A 71 9.79 12.18 -4.21
CA HIS A 71 9.23 10.83 -4.36
C HIS A 71 7.80 10.76 -3.82
N LYS A 72 7.55 11.32 -2.63
CA LYS A 72 6.19 11.38 -2.03
C LYS A 72 5.22 12.08 -2.98
N VAL A 73 5.59 13.25 -3.51
CA VAL A 73 4.78 14.01 -4.47
C VAL A 73 4.48 13.19 -5.73
N LYS A 74 5.49 12.52 -6.31
CA LYS A 74 5.31 11.68 -7.50
C LYS A 74 4.32 10.55 -7.25
N VAL A 75 4.43 9.86 -6.11
CA VAL A 75 3.53 8.76 -5.75
C VAL A 75 2.10 9.26 -5.59
N VAL A 76 1.90 10.39 -4.89
CA VAL A 76 0.57 10.99 -4.71
C VAL A 76 -0.06 11.38 -6.04
N GLN A 77 0.70 12.03 -6.93
CA GLN A 77 0.21 12.44 -8.24
C GLN A 77 -0.18 11.24 -9.11
N GLY A 78 0.68 10.21 -9.16
CA GLY A 78 0.37 8.97 -9.90
C GLY A 78 -0.86 8.25 -9.34
N PHE A 79 -1.05 8.28 -8.01
CA PHE A 79 -2.25 7.74 -7.39
C PHE A 79 -3.50 8.53 -7.78
N GLN A 80 -3.49 9.87 -7.64
CA GLN A 80 -4.64 10.70 -8.02
C GLN A 80 -4.97 10.63 -9.53
N ALA A 81 -3.97 10.34 -10.38
CA ALA A 81 -4.16 10.15 -11.81
C ALA A 81 -4.74 8.77 -12.19
N GLY A 82 -4.95 7.86 -11.22
CA GLY A 82 -5.41 6.50 -11.50
C GLY A 82 -4.31 5.57 -12.04
N GLU A 83 -3.05 6.01 -12.03
CA GLU A 83 -1.93 5.25 -12.60
C GLU A 83 -1.40 4.18 -11.66
N LEU A 84 -1.64 4.31 -10.35
CA LEU A 84 -1.21 3.36 -9.32
C LEU A 84 -2.38 2.51 -8.84
N PHE A 85 -2.09 1.25 -8.51
CA PHE A 85 -3.06 0.30 -7.95
C PHE A 85 -3.22 0.47 -6.45
N GLY A 86 -2.13 0.80 -5.77
CA GLY A 86 -2.18 1.07 -4.34
C GLY A 86 -0.91 1.71 -3.83
N ILE A 87 -0.95 2.21 -2.60
CA ILE A 87 0.24 2.71 -1.90
C ILE A 87 0.37 1.96 -0.58
N VAL A 88 1.60 1.56 -0.24
CA VAL A 88 1.94 1.08 1.10
C VAL A 88 2.69 2.19 1.83
N CYS A 89 2.21 2.64 2.98
CA CYS A 89 2.80 3.79 3.66
C CYS A 89 2.80 3.68 5.18
N THR A 90 3.66 4.45 5.83
CA THR A 90 3.54 4.68 7.29
C THR A 90 2.54 5.79 7.59
N ASP A 91 1.97 5.81 8.80
CA ASP A 91 1.02 6.86 9.27
C ASP A 91 1.54 8.29 9.06
N SER A 92 2.86 8.47 9.06
CA SER A 92 3.53 9.76 8.78
C SER A 92 3.36 10.28 7.36
N LEU A 93 2.82 9.49 6.42
CA LEU A 93 2.39 9.98 5.12
C LEU A 93 0.96 10.57 5.18
N GLY A 94 0.10 10.04 6.05
CA GLY A 94 -1.34 10.31 6.08
C GLY A 94 -1.74 11.69 6.63
N MET A 95 -0.82 12.46 7.19
CA MET A 95 -1.14 13.72 7.90
C MET A 95 -1.42 14.95 7.01
N GLY A 96 -1.49 14.81 5.67
CA GLY A 96 -1.77 15.97 4.82
C GLY A 96 -2.05 15.71 3.34
N ILE A 97 -2.28 14.47 2.93
CA ILE A 97 -2.52 14.14 1.53
C ILE A 97 -4.00 13.80 1.34
N ASP A 98 -4.72 14.66 0.60
CA ASP A 98 -6.09 14.41 0.15
C ASP A 98 -6.07 13.42 -1.04
N LEU A 99 -6.10 12.12 -0.73
CA LEU A 99 -6.23 11.07 -1.74
C LEU A 99 -7.71 10.89 -2.08
N LYS A 100 -8.08 11.29 -3.30
CA LYS A 100 -9.43 11.09 -3.85
C LYS A 100 -9.56 9.66 -4.40
N ASP A 101 -10.77 9.11 -4.32
CA ASP A 101 -11.14 7.79 -4.87
C ASP A 101 -10.40 6.57 -4.27
N VAL A 102 -9.95 6.66 -3.01
CA VAL A 102 -9.48 5.48 -2.27
C VAL A 102 -10.67 4.58 -1.94
N ARG A 103 -10.65 3.34 -2.44
CA ARG A 103 -11.76 2.38 -2.29
C ARG A 103 -11.54 1.38 -1.17
N CYS A 104 -10.29 1.18 -0.75
CA CYS A 104 -9.92 0.30 0.34
C CYS A 104 -8.77 0.92 1.14
N ILE A 105 -8.94 0.99 2.45
CA ILE A 105 -7.88 1.40 3.38
C ILE A 105 -7.66 0.25 4.36
N VAL A 106 -6.42 -0.18 4.49
CA VAL A 106 -6.00 -1.26 5.39
C VAL A 106 -5.01 -0.70 6.39
N GLN A 107 -5.31 -0.83 7.68
CA GLN A 107 -4.29 -0.71 8.72
C GLN A 107 -3.64 -2.09 8.91
N PHE A 108 -2.38 -2.21 8.49
CA PHE A 108 -1.58 -3.41 8.66
C PHE A 108 -0.73 -3.30 9.92
N GLY A 109 -1.15 -4.04 10.94
CA GLY A 109 -0.58 -4.01 12.29
C GLY A 109 -1.44 -3.27 13.31
N ILE A 110 -1.06 -3.39 14.58
CA ILE A 110 -1.78 -2.73 15.68
C ILE A 110 -1.28 -1.27 15.74
N PRO A 111 -2.16 -0.25 15.66
CA PRO A 111 -1.76 1.14 15.83
C PRO A 111 -1.02 1.34 17.16
N LYS A 112 0.10 2.06 17.15
CA LYS A 112 0.91 2.29 18.36
C LYS A 112 0.24 3.17 19.41
N SER A 113 -0.88 3.80 19.09
CA SER A 113 -1.73 4.49 20.06
C SER A 113 -3.18 4.56 19.57
N ILE A 114 -4.11 4.05 20.37
CA ILE A 114 -5.50 4.51 20.34
C ILE A 114 -5.52 5.82 21.14
N ASN A 115 -5.64 6.96 20.45
CA ASN A 115 -5.97 8.20 21.18
C ASN A 115 -7.43 8.06 21.62
N THR A 116 -7.62 7.85 22.92
CA THR A 116 -8.90 7.98 23.63
C THR A 116 -9.20 9.44 23.87
#